data_AF-A0A8H7NF30-F1
#
_entry.id   AF-A0A8H7NF30-F1
#
_cell.length_a   1.000
_cell.length_b   1.000
_cell.length_c   1.000
_cell.angle_alpha   90.00
_cell.angle_beta   90.00
_cell.angle_gamma   90.00
#
_symmetry.space_group_name_H-M   'P 1'
#
loop_
_entity.id
_entity.type
_entity.pdbx_description
1 polymer ?
#
loop_
_entity_poly.entity_id
_entity_poly.type
_entity_poly.pdbx_seq_one_letter_code
_entity_poly.pdbx_strand_id
1 'polypeptide(L)'
;MGGPKGSALAIMMDVFSGVLSGSAFAGHVTGPYDPSKPADVGHFLVAIKPDLFMGLDEFRDRIQYLYDRVVGSDKAAGVERIYFPGEIEQLMKKEREVSGIPLVQAEIDALNEEAKKVSAALLATTQ
;
A
#
# COMPACT_ATOMS: atom_id res chain seq x y z
N MET A 1 6.46 -15.04 -3.77
CA MET A 1 7.55 -14.63 -2.87
C MET A 1 7.65 -15.57 -1.67
N GLY A 2 8.85 -15.80 -1.13
CA GLY A 2 9.02 -16.37 0.22
C GLY A 2 8.73 -17.86 0.44
N GLY A 3 8.40 -18.64 -0.60
CA GLY A 3 8.19 -20.09 -0.50
C GLY A 3 7.23 -20.48 0.64
N PRO A 4 7.59 -21.48 1.48
CA PRO A 4 6.75 -21.88 2.62
C PRO A 4 6.43 -20.75 3.61
N LYS A 5 7.34 -19.81 3.85
CA LYS A 5 7.12 -18.66 4.76
C LYS A 5 6.12 -17.66 4.17
N GLY A 6 6.24 -17.39 2.86
CA GLY A 6 5.30 -16.53 2.15
C GLY A 6 3.89 -17.13 2.12
N SER A 7 3.79 -18.44 1.93
CA SER A 7 2.52 -19.17 1.99
C SER A 7 1.86 -19.07 3.36
N ALA A 8 2.61 -19.30 4.45
CA ALA A 8 2.08 -19.18 5.81
C ALA A 8 1.57 -17.76 6.13
N LEU A 9 2.28 -16.72 5.67
CA LEU A 9 1.82 -15.33 5.81
C LEU A 9 0.54 -15.07 4.99
N ALA A 10 0.44 -15.60 3.77
CA ALA A 10 -0.77 -15.47 2.95
C ALA A 10 -1.99 -16.15 3.59
N ILE A 11 -1.80 -17.34 4.16
CA ILE A 11 -2.86 -18.06 4.89
C ILE A 11 -3.32 -17.24 6.11
N MET A 12 -2.39 -16.65 6.87
CA MET A 12 -2.75 -15.79 8.00
C MET A 12 -3.61 -14.60 7.56
N MET A 13 -3.30 -13.99 6.42
CA MET A 13 -4.13 -12.92 5.86
C MET A 13 -5.53 -13.42 5.49
N ASP A 14 -5.66 -14.59 4.86
CA ASP A 14 -6.95 -15.19 4.49
C ASP A 14 -7.80 -15.56 5.73
N VAL A 15 -7.14 -16.01 6.81
CA VAL A 15 -7.81 -16.27 8.10
C VAL A 15 -8.40 -14.99 8.68
N PHE A 16 -7.64 -13.89 8.74
CA PHE A 16 -8.14 -12.65 9.34
C PHE A 16 -9.12 -11.90 8.44
N SER A 17 -8.82 -11.83 7.15
CA SER A 17 -9.58 -11.01 6.20
C SER A 17 -10.77 -11.74 5.58
N GLY A 18 -10.75 -13.07 5.46
CA GLY A 18 -11.87 -13.87 4.92
C GLY A 18 -12.61 -14.64 6.01
N VAL A 19 -11.93 -15.61 6.63
CA VAL A 19 -12.58 -16.53 7.60
C VAL A 19 -13.17 -15.79 8.80
N LEU A 20 -12.38 -14.92 9.45
CA LEU A 20 -12.80 -14.21 10.66
C LEU A 20 -13.83 -13.12 10.38
N SER A 21 -13.73 -12.46 9.23
CA SER A 21 -14.66 -11.39 8.83
C SER A 21 -16.01 -11.91 8.36
N GLY A 22 -16.07 -13.20 7.95
CA GLY A 22 -17.24 -13.80 7.32
C GLY A 22 -17.33 -13.59 5.80
N SER A 23 -16.28 -13.03 5.18
CA SER A 23 -16.18 -12.83 3.74
C SER A 23 -15.69 -14.09 3.00
N ALA A 24 -15.63 -14.04 1.68
CA ALA A 24 -15.03 -15.10 0.88
C ALA A 24 -13.54 -15.32 1.23
N PHE A 25 -13.10 -16.57 1.16
CA PHE A 25 -11.74 -17.02 1.51
C PHE A 25 -11.31 -18.17 0.57
N ALA A 26 -10.07 -18.65 0.67
CA ALA A 26 -9.57 -19.82 -0.05
C ALA A 26 -9.77 -19.79 -1.59
N GLY A 27 -9.66 -18.60 -2.19
CA GLY A 27 -9.80 -18.42 -3.65
C GLY A 27 -11.23 -18.20 -4.14
N HIS A 28 -12.20 -18.03 -3.24
CA HIS A 28 -13.59 -17.71 -3.60
C HIS A 28 -13.85 -16.21 -3.82
N VAL A 29 -12.90 -15.34 -3.46
CA VAL A 29 -12.94 -13.90 -3.73
C VAL A 29 -13.04 -13.65 -5.23
N THR A 30 -14.00 -12.85 -5.66
CA THR A 30 -14.12 -12.44 -7.06
C THR A 30 -13.10 -11.33 -7.35
N GLY A 31 -12.28 -11.54 -8.38
CA GLY A 31 -11.23 -10.58 -8.75
C GLY A 31 -11.79 -9.25 -9.27
N PRO A 32 -11.02 -8.15 -9.17
CA PRO A 32 -11.49 -6.81 -9.54
C PRO A 32 -11.79 -6.62 -11.04
N TYR A 33 -11.40 -7.59 -11.88
CA TYR A 33 -11.63 -7.58 -13.33
C TYR A 33 -12.84 -8.42 -13.75
N ASP A 34 -13.53 -9.08 -12.81
CA ASP A 34 -14.76 -9.83 -13.07
C ASP A 34 -15.96 -9.04 -12.51
N PRO A 35 -16.72 -8.33 -13.36
CA PRO A 35 -17.87 -7.55 -12.93
C PRO A 35 -19.15 -8.39 -12.75
N SER A 36 -19.10 -9.72 -12.95
CA SER A 36 -20.30 -10.57 -12.98
C SER A 36 -20.94 -10.78 -11.60
N LYS A 37 -20.17 -10.59 -10.53
CA LYS A 37 -20.63 -10.78 -9.14
C LYS A 37 -19.85 -9.88 -8.18
N PRO A 38 -20.40 -9.59 -6.98
CA PRO A 38 -19.68 -8.87 -5.94
C PRO A 38 -18.33 -9.52 -5.59
N ALA A 39 -17.38 -8.69 -5.19
CA ALA A 39 -16.03 -9.11 -4.84
C ALA A 39 -15.99 -10.07 -3.64
N ASP A 40 -16.83 -9.80 -2.63
CA ASP A 40 -16.84 -10.48 -1.32
C ASP A 40 -15.45 -10.51 -0.66
N VAL A 41 -14.74 -9.38 -0.76
CA VAL A 41 -13.45 -9.17 -0.12
C VAL A 41 -13.70 -8.71 1.31
N GLY A 42 -13.07 -9.37 2.28
CA GLY A 42 -13.04 -8.86 3.64
C GLY A 42 -11.72 -8.17 3.97
N HIS A 43 -11.74 -7.38 5.03
CA HIS A 43 -10.62 -6.58 5.50
C HIS A 43 -10.43 -6.77 7.00
N PHE A 44 -9.19 -6.73 7.45
CA PHE A 44 -8.85 -6.77 8.87
C PHE A 44 -7.94 -5.59 9.20
N LEU A 45 -8.32 -4.82 10.22
CA LEU A 45 -7.59 -3.65 10.66
C LEU A 45 -7.26 -3.79 12.15
N VAL A 46 -6.02 -3.48 12.51
CA VAL A 46 -5.53 -3.50 13.89
C VAL A 46 -4.91 -2.16 14.22
N ALA A 47 -5.36 -1.56 15.32
CA ALA A 47 -4.74 -0.39 15.92
C ALA A 47 -4.23 -0.76 17.32
N ILE A 48 -2.92 -0.60 17.53
CA ILE A 48 -2.28 -0.85 18.82
C ILE A 48 -1.92 0.51 19.42
N LYS A 49 -2.40 0.77 20.63
CA LYS A 49 -2.13 2.00 21.38
C LYS A 49 -0.82 1.85 22.17
N PRO A 50 0.30 2.46 21.73
CA PRO A 50 1.63 2.17 22.30
C PRO A 50 1.80 2.66 23.74
N ASP A 51 1.10 3.73 24.14
CA ASP A 51 1.16 4.30 25.48
C ASP A 51 0.48 3.44 26.56
N LEU A 52 -0.15 2.32 26.17
CA LEU A 52 -0.56 1.27 27.11
C LEU A 52 0.63 0.37 27.55
N PHE A 53 1.76 0.43 26.84
CA PHE A 53 2.91 -0.45 27.08
C PHE A 53 4.17 0.30 27.55
N MET A 54 4.39 1.54 27.08
CA MET A 54 5.51 2.40 27.47
C MET A 54 5.21 3.87 27.23
N GLY A 55 6.01 4.80 27.75
CA GLY A 55 5.84 6.23 27.50
C GLY A 55 5.89 6.55 25.99
N LEU A 56 5.05 7.47 25.52
CA LEU A 56 4.96 7.76 24.08
C LEU A 56 6.27 8.35 23.53
N ASP A 57 6.98 9.15 24.31
CA ASP A 57 8.27 9.71 23.90
C ASP A 57 9.35 8.61 23.88
N GLU A 58 9.37 7.71 24.87
CA GLU A 58 10.24 6.53 24.84
C GLU A 58 9.97 5.65 23.61
N PHE A 59 8.70 5.42 23.27
CA PHE A 59 8.32 4.67 22.07
C PHE A 59 8.86 5.33 20.80
N ARG A 60 8.72 6.66 20.66
CA ARG A 60 9.24 7.42 19.52
C ARG A 60 10.76 7.34 19.42
N ASP A 61 11.46 7.50 20.54
CA ASP A 61 12.93 7.40 20.57
C ASP A 61 13.41 6.01 20.12
N ARG A 62 12.71 4.96 20.53
CA ARG A 62 13.02 3.58 20.11
C ARG A 62 12.75 3.34 18.62
N ILE A 63 11.67 3.91 18.08
CA ILE A 63 11.37 3.86 16.64
C ILE A 63 12.43 4.63 15.85
N GLN A 64 12.84 5.81 16.31
CA GLN A 64 13.89 6.60 15.69
C GLN A 64 15.22 5.83 15.68
N TYR A 65 15.60 5.24 16.81
CA TYR A 65 16.79 4.40 16.89
C TYR A 65 16.74 3.21 15.91
N LEU A 66 15.58 2.53 15.80
CA LEU A 66 15.42 1.44 14.83
C LEU A 66 15.59 1.93 13.39
N TYR A 67 14.97 3.06 13.04
CA TYR A 67 15.10 3.68 11.72
C TYR A 67 16.58 3.96 11.42
N ASP A 68 17.27 4.67 12.30
CA ASP A 68 18.68 5.06 12.13
C ASP A 68 19.59 3.85 11.94
N ARG A 69 19.34 2.78 12.70
CA ARG A 69 20.09 1.52 12.56
C ARG A 69 19.87 0.85 11.21
N VAL A 70 18.64 0.83 10.70
CA VAL A 70 18.33 0.20 9.41
C VAL A 70 18.93 1.00 8.26
N VAL A 71 18.64 2.30 8.17
CA VAL A 71 19.10 3.12 7.03
C VAL A 71 20.61 3.39 7.09
N GLY A 72 21.20 3.37 8.28
CA GLY A 72 22.64 3.51 8.51
C GLY A 72 23.44 2.20 8.50
N SER A 73 22.83 1.07 8.13
CA SER A 73 23.54 -0.21 8.03
C SER A 73 24.54 -0.24 6.87
N ASP A 74 25.52 -1.15 6.96
CA ASP A 74 26.47 -1.38 5.87
C ASP A 74 25.74 -1.75 4.58
N LYS A 75 26.07 -1.04 3.51
CA LYS A 75 25.44 -1.21 2.21
C LYS A 75 26.04 -2.39 1.46
N ALA A 76 25.21 -3.16 0.78
CA ALA A 76 25.69 -4.16 -0.16
C ALA A 76 26.42 -3.48 -1.35
N ALA A 77 27.29 -4.21 -2.02
CA ALA A 77 27.99 -3.70 -3.20
C ALA A 77 26.99 -3.22 -4.27
N GLY A 78 27.18 -2.00 -4.77
CA GLY A 78 26.29 -1.37 -5.75
C GLY A 78 25.01 -0.74 -5.17
N VAL A 79 24.80 -0.78 -3.85
CA VAL A 79 23.69 -0.09 -3.19
C VAL A 79 24.12 1.29 -2.71
N GLU A 80 23.47 2.34 -3.21
CA GLU A 80 23.78 3.72 -2.83
C GLU A 80 23.15 4.13 -1.48
N ARG A 81 21.92 3.65 -1.22
CA ARG A 81 21.13 3.98 -0.04
C ARG A 81 20.23 2.82 0.38
N ILE A 82 20.08 2.64 1.69
CA ILE A 82 19.07 1.76 2.28
C ILE A 82 17.87 2.64 2.66
N TYR A 83 16.68 2.21 2.26
CA TYR A 83 15.42 2.88 2.58
C TYR A 83 14.65 2.10 3.64
N PHE A 84 13.94 2.82 4.50
CA PHE A 84 12.96 2.21 5.39
C PHE A 84 11.65 1.93 4.62
N PRO A 85 10.87 0.88 4.96
CA PRO A 85 9.57 0.64 4.33
C PRO A 85 8.66 1.88 4.39
N GLY A 86 8.16 2.33 3.24
CA GLY A 86 7.34 3.54 3.10
C GLY A 86 8.10 4.83 2.77
N GLU A 87 9.44 4.86 2.89
CA GLU A 87 10.24 6.06 2.65
C GLU A 87 10.27 6.46 1.17
N ILE A 88 10.35 5.48 0.26
CA ILE A 88 10.32 5.72 -1.19
C ILE A 88 8.99 6.36 -1.58
N GLU A 89 7.88 5.83 -1.06
CA GLU A 89 6.53 6.34 -1.31
C GLU A 89 6.35 7.76 -0.74
N GLN A 90 6.90 8.05 0.44
CA GLN A 90 6.86 9.40 1.04
C GLN A 90 7.64 10.42 0.21
N LEU A 91 8.81 10.05 -0.32
CA LEU A 91 9.61 10.92 -1.20
C LEU A 91 8.86 11.20 -2.50
N MET A 92 8.31 10.16 -3.12
CA MET A 92 7.52 10.27 -4.34
C MET A 92 6.25 11.10 -4.13
N LYS A 93 5.59 10.99 -2.97
CA LYS A 93 4.45 11.83 -2.61
C LYS A 93 4.83 13.31 -2.56
N LYS A 94 5.90 13.64 -1.85
CA LYS A 94 6.40 15.04 -1.73
C LYS A 94 6.74 15.64 -3.10
N GLU A 95 7.37 14.84 -3.96
CA GLU A 95 7.67 15.26 -5.33
C GLU A 95 6.37 15.55 -6.10
N ARG A 96 5.45 14.58 -6.15
CA ARG A 96 4.21 14.67 -6.94
C ARG A 96 3.19 15.66 -6.39
N GLU A 97 3.28 16.03 -5.11
CA GLU A 97 2.51 17.15 -4.55
C GLU A 97 2.89 18.49 -5.20
N VAL A 98 4.12 18.63 -5.67
CA VAL A 98 4.63 19.85 -6.31
C VAL A 98 4.62 19.75 -7.84
N SER A 99 5.08 18.62 -8.38
CA SER A 99 5.25 18.42 -9.83
C SER A 99 4.02 17.81 -10.51
N GLY A 100 3.01 17.39 -9.76
CA GLY A 100 1.86 16.64 -10.27
C GLY A 100 2.14 15.15 -10.44
N ILE A 101 1.09 14.37 -10.73
CA ILE A 101 1.20 12.92 -10.98
C ILE A 101 1.42 12.71 -12.48
N PRO A 102 2.53 12.08 -12.91
CA PRO A 102 2.73 11.76 -14.31
C PRO A 102 1.78 10.63 -14.71
N LEU A 103 0.89 10.90 -15.67
CA LEU A 103 0.00 9.92 -16.28
C LEU A 103 0.47 9.64 -17.71
N VAL A 104 0.42 8.37 -18.12
CA VAL A 104 0.64 8.02 -19.53
C VAL A 104 -0.60 8.35 -20.35
N GLN A 105 -0.42 8.61 -21.64
CA GLN A 105 -1.52 9.05 -22.52
C GLN A 105 -2.72 8.08 -22.50
N ALA A 106 -2.46 6.77 -22.45
CA ALA A 106 -3.51 5.76 -22.37
C ALA A 106 -4.44 5.92 -21.15
N GLU A 107 -3.90 6.32 -20.00
CA GLU A 107 -4.69 6.55 -18.78
C GLU A 107 -5.51 7.85 -18.88
N ILE A 108 -4.94 8.90 -19.47
CA ILE A 108 -5.65 10.16 -19.74
C ILE A 108 -6.83 9.91 -20.66
N ASP A 109 -6.61 9.17 -21.74
CA ASP A 109 -7.66 8.84 -22.72
C ASP A 109 -8.77 8.00 -22.06
N ALA A 110 -8.40 6.95 -21.32
CA ALA A 110 -9.37 6.11 -20.61
C ALA A 110 -10.22 6.90 -19.60
N LEU A 111 -9.60 7.77 -18.80
CA LEU A 111 -10.31 8.61 -17.83
C LEU A 111 -11.22 9.64 -18.51
N ASN A 112 -10.78 10.23 -19.62
CA ASN A 112 -11.60 11.17 -20.39
C ASN A 112 -12.79 10.49 -21.08
N GLU A 113 -12.66 9.25 -21.53
CA GLU A 113 -13.78 8.47 -22.05
C GLU A 113 -14.83 8.18 -20.96
N GLU A 114 -14.41 7.83 -19.74
CA GLU A 114 -15.35 7.69 -18.61
C GLU A 114 -16.00 9.03 -18.24
N ALA A 115 -15.23 10.13 -18.22
CA ALA A 115 -15.76 11.47 -17.92
C ALA A 115 -16.89 11.88 -18.88
N LYS A 116 -16.75 11.59 -20.19
CA LYS A 116 -17.80 11.85 -21.18
C LYS A 116 -19.10 11.11 -20.88
N LYS A 117 -19.02 9.84 -20.44
CA LYS A 117 -20.21 9.02 -20.12
C LYS A 117 -21.03 9.61 -18.98
N VAL A 118 -20.37 10.25 -18.03
CA VAL A 118 -20.99 10.86 -16.85
C VAL A 118 -21.12 12.38 -16.93
N SER A 119 -20.82 12.97 -18.10
CA SER A 119 -20.84 14.43 -18.31
C SER A 119 -19.96 15.23 -17.32
N ALA A 120 -18.84 14.65 -16.89
CA ALA A 120 -17.83 15.32 -16.09
C ALA A 120 -16.83 16.10 -16.96
N ALA A 121 -16.13 17.06 -16.37
CA ALA A 121 -15.06 17.77 -17.04
C ALA A 121 -13.91 16.83 -17.42
N LEU A 122 -13.34 17.03 -18.61
CA LEU A 122 -12.16 16.31 -19.04
C LEU A 122 -10.95 16.71 -18.18
N LEU A 123 -10.01 15.79 -18.03
CA LEU A 123 -8.74 16.06 -17.36
C LEU A 123 -7.98 17.14 -18.12
N ALA A 124 -7.74 18.27 -17.44
CA ALA A 124 -6.85 19.30 -17.93
C ALA A 124 -5.41 18.80 -17.81
N THR A 125 -4.83 18.37 -18.93
CA THR A 125 -3.41 17.99 -18.98
C THR A 125 -2.60 19.24 -19.29
N THR A 126 -1.69 19.60 -18.38
CA THR A 126 -0.62 20.57 -18.67
C THR A 126 0.41 19.87 -19.56
N GLN A 127 0.17 19.83 -20.87
CA GLN A 127 1.25 19.63 -21.83
C GLN A 127 1.86 20.99 -22.19
#